data_AF-A0A2V5RTK1-F1
#
_entry.id   AF-A0A2V5RTK1-F1
#
_cell.length_a   1.000
_cell.length_b   1.000
_cell.length_c   1.000
_cell.angle_alpha   90.00
_cell.angle_beta   90.00
_cell.angle_gamma   90.00
#
_symmetry.space_group_name_H-M   'P 1'
#
loop_
_entity.id
_entity.type
_entity.pdbx_description
1 polymer ?
#
loop_
_entity_poly.entity_id
_entity_poly.type
_entity_poly.pdbx_seq_one_letter_code
_entity_poly.pdbx_strand_id
1 'polypeptide(L)'
;MMFWSGGKSAGVCWLAAVTIITVAHANAGATEFRFDRDTLAFANQTVFEYHEGHPSLRKPSTVRRDAYKRHCFVLCRTAMQFKKFARFDRRGAPLDDASLAARIRLVTHRDPWADPLPEDQRIVCPGYNDLREMSKARRELVQKSIGHGWPSYFRVSNMRMVFQQSGTYQKETHDRLNAALARGQVFVVFLTTYPRLSINHSVLIYKQNGFSPNPGLERYLVYDPNHPESPRELNWSPHTRTFSYQKDWDFVGGFVRVYQVYGKPLQ
;
A
#
# COMPACT_ATOMS: atom_id res chain seq x y z
N MET A 1 -5.03 -90.18 -10.75
CA MET A 1 -6.46 -90.37 -10.47
C MET A 1 -7.04 -89.01 -10.11
N MET A 2 -7.97 -88.53 -10.93
CA MET A 2 -9.09 -87.62 -10.64
C MET A 2 -8.89 -86.27 -9.90
N PHE A 3 -9.20 -85.20 -10.67
CA PHE A 3 -10.17 -84.11 -10.42
C PHE A 3 -10.10 -83.29 -9.11
N TRP A 4 -9.85 -81.97 -9.18
CA TRP A 4 -10.77 -80.82 -9.42
C TRP A 4 -11.44 -80.26 -8.16
N SER A 5 -11.08 -79.01 -7.81
CA SER A 5 -11.93 -77.90 -7.31
C SER A 5 -10.96 -76.82 -6.79
N GLY A 6 -10.97 -75.54 -7.19
CA GLY A 6 -12.11 -74.67 -7.44
C GLY A 6 -12.29 -73.74 -6.23
N GLY A 7 -11.57 -72.62 -6.19
CA GLY A 7 -11.69 -71.63 -5.11
C GLY A 7 -11.15 -70.26 -5.53
N LYS A 8 -12.04 -69.41 -6.02
CA LYS A 8 -11.77 -68.02 -6.41
C LYS A 8 -11.51 -67.18 -5.15
N SER A 9 -10.32 -66.61 -5.00
CA SER A 9 -10.07 -65.57 -4.00
C SER A 9 -10.19 -64.21 -4.68
N ALA A 10 -11.30 -63.52 -4.42
CA ALA A 10 -11.51 -62.15 -4.85
C ALA A 10 -10.66 -61.23 -3.97
N GLY A 11 -9.58 -60.68 -4.55
CA GLY A 11 -8.79 -59.64 -3.92
C GLY A 11 -9.62 -58.37 -3.76
N VAL A 12 -9.91 -57.98 -2.51
CA VAL A 12 -10.46 -56.67 -2.19
C VAL A 12 -9.32 -55.66 -2.25
N CYS A 13 -9.16 -55.00 -3.39
CA CYS A 13 -8.32 -53.80 -3.52
C CYS A 13 -9.00 -52.64 -2.79
N TRP A 14 -8.53 -52.33 -1.59
CA TRP A 14 -8.83 -51.06 -0.93
C TRP A 14 -8.06 -49.93 -1.64
N LEU A 15 -8.68 -49.31 -2.64
CA LEU A 15 -8.26 -48.01 -3.16
C LEU A 15 -8.77 -46.92 -2.22
N ALA A 16 -7.91 -46.48 -1.30
CA ALA A 16 -8.16 -45.28 -0.51
C ALA A 16 -8.03 -44.06 -1.44
N ALA A 17 -9.16 -43.46 -1.81
CA ALA A 17 -9.19 -42.19 -2.51
C ALA A 17 -8.77 -41.08 -1.53
N VAL A 18 -7.55 -40.55 -1.70
CA VAL A 18 -7.11 -39.34 -1.02
C VAL A 18 -7.75 -38.15 -1.74
N THR A 19 -8.86 -37.67 -1.22
CA THR A 19 -9.48 -36.43 -1.68
C THR A 19 -8.62 -35.26 -1.21
N ILE A 20 -7.79 -34.72 -2.11
CA ILE A 20 -7.15 -33.42 -1.88
C ILE A 20 -8.25 -32.37 -1.96
N ILE A 21 -8.79 -31.98 -0.80
CA ILE A 21 -9.65 -30.80 -0.69
C ILE A 21 -8.75 -29.58 -0.86
N THR A 22 -8.66 -29.07 -2.08
CA THR A 22 -8.16 -27.72 -2.32
C THR A 22 -9.17 -26.75 -1.73
N VAL A 23 -8.93 -26.30 -0.50
CA VAL A 23 -9.64 -25.15 0.05
C VAL A 23 -9.18 -23.94 -0.74
N ALA A 24 -9.90 -23.64 -1.82
CA ALA A 24 -9.88 -22.31 -2.41
C ALA A 24 -10.29 -21.35 -1.30
N HIS A 25 -9.33 -20.63 -0.73
CA HIS A 25 -9.63 -19.45 0.07
C HIS A 25 -10.21 -18.42 -0.90
N ALA A 26 -11.52 -18.51 -1.14
CA ALA A 26 -12.27 -17.41 -1.69
C ALA A 26 -12.11 -16.27 -0.69
N ASN A 27 -11.24 -15.30 -1.01
CA ASN A 27 -11.20 -13.99 -0.38
C ASN A 27 -12.47 -13.22 -0.80
N ALA A 28 -13.63 -13.79 -0.50
CA ALA A 28 -14.94 -13.18 -0.70
C ALA A 28 -15.13 -12.15 0.41
N GLY A 29 -14.56 -10.94 0.22
CA GLY A 29 -14.78 -9.82 1.14
C GLY A 29 -13.75 -8.69 1.09
N ALA A 30 -12.58 -8.91 0.49
CA ALA A 30 -11.63 -7.81 0.31
C ALA A 30 -11.99 -7.00 -0.95
N THR A 31 -12.75 -5.91 -0.77
CA THR A 31 -12.99 -4.94 -1.86
C THR A 31 -11.67 -4.42 -2.41
N GLU A 32 -11.53 -4.36 -3.74
CA GLU A 32 -10.35 -3.79 -4.42
C GLU A 32 -10.06 -2.37 -3.91
N PHE A 33 -8.79 -1.99 -3.77
CA PHE A 33 -8.44 -0.62 -3.42
C PHE A 33 -8.72 0.32 -4.59
N ARG A 34 -9.45 1.40 -4.34
CA ARG A 34 -9.88 2.36 -5.38
C ARG A 34 -9.31 3.74 -5.11
N PHE A 35 -8.54 4.28 -6.07
CA PHE A 35 -7.94 5.61 -5.92
C PHE A 35 -8.97 6.71 -5.62
N ASP A 36 -10.13 6.67 -6.28
CA ASP A 36 -11.20 7.66 -6.16
C ASP A 36 -11.98 7.60 -4.83
N ARG A 37 -11.73 6.58 -3.97
CA ARG A 37 -12.46 6.34 -2.72
C ARG A 37 -11.56 6.14 -1.51
N ASP A 38 -10.51 5.34 -1.67
CA ASP A 38 -9.64 4.86 -0.59
C ASP A 38 -8.39 5.73 -0.36
N THR A 39 -8.33 6.92 -0.98
CA THR A 39 -7.23 7.89 -0.82
C THR A 39 -7.70 9.16 -0.11
N LEU A 40 -6.76 9.94 0.41
CA LEU A 40 -7.06 11.23 1.03
C LEU A 40 -7.22 12.30 -0.06
N ALA A 41 -8.24 13.15 0.07
CA ALA A 41 -8.59 14.16 -0.93
C ALA A 41 -7.68 15.40 -0.92
N PHE A 42 -6.63 15.41 -0.11
CA PHE A 42 -5.72 16.53 0.03
C PHE A 42 -4.26 16.14 -0.16
N ALA A 43 -3.48 17.06 -0.71
CA ALA A 43 -2.06 16.86 -0.95
C ALA A 43 -1.24 17.01 0.33
N ASN A 44 -0.21 16.16 0.47
CA ASN A 44 1.01 16.50 1.17
C ASN A 44 1.80 17.46 0.29
N GLN A 45 2.04 18.67 0.78
CA GLN A 45 2.86 19.60 0.04
C GLN A 45 4.35 19.28 0.21
N THR A 46 5.09 19.40 -0.88
CA THR A 46 6.54 19.22 -0.90
C THR A 46 7.26 20.39 -0.24
N VAL A 47 8.31 20.08 0.52
CA VAL A 47 9.23 21.10 1.09
C VAL A 47 10.41 21.34 0.16
N PHE A 48 10.71 20.38 -0.71
CA PHE A 48 11.74 20.50 -1.73
C PHE A 48 11.08 20.66 -3.10
N GLU A 49 11.63 21.55 -3.91
CA GLU A 49 11.45 21.51 -5.36
C GLU A 49 12.70 20.87 -5.96
N TYR A 50 12.53 20.07 -7.00
CA TYR A 50 13.63 19.37 -7.65
C TYR A 50 13.85 19.94 -9.05
N HIS A 51 14.79 20.87 -9.16
CA HIS A 51 15.19 21.47 -10.44
C HIS A 51 16.41 20.72 -10.95
N GLU A 52 16.31 20.13 -12.14
CA GLU A 52 17.40 19.37 -12.79
C GLU A 52 18.01 18.25 -11.93
N GLY A 53 17.20 17.65 -11.03
CA GLY A 53 17.63 16.56 -10.15
C GLY A 53 18.31 17.01 -8.86
N HIS A 54 18.43 18.32 -8.63
CA HIS A 54 18.96 18.89 -7.41
C HIS A 54 17.82 19.38 -6.49
N PRO A 55 17.78 18.95 -5.21
CA PRO A 55 16.80 19.47 -4.26
C PRO A 55 17.11 20.91 -3.88
N SER A 56 16.12 21.80 -3.98
CA SER A 56 16.14 23.14 -3.38
C SER A 56 14.96 23.32 -2.43
N LEU A 57 15.12 24.11 -1.37
CA LEU A 57 14.01 24.40 -0.45
C LEU A 57 12.95 25.25 -1.16
N ARG A 58 11.71 24.75 -1.16
CA ARG A 58 10.55 25.47 -1.66
C ARG A 58 10.32 26.72 -0.81
N LYS A 59 10.10 27.87 -1.47
CA LYS A 59 9.74 29.11 -0.77
C LYS A 59 8.49 28.87 0.09
N PRO A 60 8.46 29.36 1.35
CA PRO A 60 7.28 29.24 2.19
C PRO A 60 6.06 29.88 1.50
N SER A 61 4.94 29.15 1.39
CA SER A 61 3.67 29.74 0.98
C SER A 61 3.19 30.69 2.08
N THR A 62 2.74 31.89 1.70
CA THR A 62 2.13 32.87 2.61
C THR A 62 0.71 32.48 3.01
N VAL A 63 0.13 31.44 2.40
CA VAL A 63 -1.21 30.93 2.72
C VAL A 63 -1.09 29.81 3.77
N ARG A 64 -1.51 30.08 5.00
CA ARG A 64 -1.42 29.18 6.16
C ARG A 64 -2.06 27.78 5.94
N ARG A 65 -2.97 27.63 4.96
CA ARG A 65 -3.61 26.34 4.57
C ARG A 65 -2.67 25.39 3.81
N ASP A 66 -1.52 25.87 3.36
CA ASP A 66 -0.50 25.14 2.59
C ASP A 66 0.56 24.43 3.47
N ALA A 67 0.39 24.42 4.78
CA ALA A 67 1.43 23.94 5.70
C ALA A 67 1.48 22.41 5.90
N TYR A 68 0.63 21.61 5.25
CA TYR A 68 0.61 20.16 5.48
C TYR A 68 1.71 19.44 4.68
N LYS A 69 2.92 19.45 5.22
CA LYS A 69 4.15 19.00 4.57
C LYS A 69 4.82 17.88 5.34
N ARG A 70 5.64 17.05 4.68
CA ARG A 70 6.41 15.95 5.30
C ARG A 70 5.52 14.88 5.97
N HIS A 71 4.35 14.60 5.41
CA HIS A 71 3.43 13.58 5.91
C HIS A 71 3.22 12.41 4.92
N CYS A 72 4.02 12.28 3.86
CA CYS A 72 3.80 11.25 2.83
C CYS A 72 3.75 9.82 3.41
N PHE A 73 4.64 9.49 4.35
CA PHE A 73 4.59 8.23 5.10
C PHE A 73 3.28 8.06 5.89
N VAL A 74 2.88 9.10 6.63
CA VAL A 74 1.66 9.09 7.45
C VAL A 74 0.42 8.95 6.59
N LEU A 75 0.36 9.61 5.44
CA LEU A 75 -0.79 9.55 4.53
C LEU A 75 -0.91 8.19 3.86
N CYS A 76 0.21 7.61 3.39
CA CYS A 76 0.21 6.25 2.86
C CYS A 76 -0.18 5.23 3.93
N ARG A 77 0.37 5.34 5.15
CA ARG A 77 0.00 4.49 6.29
C ARG A 77 -1.49 4.62 6.60
N THR A 78 -2.01 5.85 6.62
CA THR A 78 -3.42 6.13 6.90
C THR A 78 -4.32 5.47 5.85
N ALA A 79 -4.06 5.65 4.56
CA ALA A 79 -4.85 5.02 3.50
C ALA A 79 -4.85 3.49 3.63
N MET A 80 -3.69 2.88 3.89
CA MET A 80 -3.58 1.44 4.17
C MET A 80 -4.40 1.03 5.41
N GLN A 81 -4.28 1.74 6.53
CA GLN A 81 -4.98 1.41 7.78
C GLN A 81 -6.51 1.55 7.62
N PHE A 82 -6.99 2.58 6.94
CA PHE A 82 -8.42 2.72 6.64
C PHE A 82 -8.93 1.57 5.78
N LYS A 83 -8.17 1.16 4.75
CA LYS A 83 -8.54 -0.01 3.95
C LYS A 83 -8.65 -1.29 4.77
N LYS A 84 -7.73 -1.47 5.73
CA LYS A 84 -7.63 -2.69 6.53
C LYS A 84 -8.62 -2.75 7.68
N PHE A 85 -8.93 -1.60 8.29
CA PHE A 85 -9.54 -1.58 9.62
C PHE A 85 -10.82 -0.76 9.72
N ALA A 86 -11.21 -0.03 8.66
CA ALA A 86 -12.39 0.81 8.67
C ALA A 86 -13.40 0.39 7.59
N ARG A 87 -14.67 0.68 7.85
CA ARG A 87 -15.75 0.66 6.87
C ARG A 87 -16.58 1.92 7.00
N PHE A 88 -17.20 2.33 5.91
CA PHE A 88 -17.99 3.56 5.85
C PHE A 88 -19.48 3.24 5.84
N ASP A 89 -20.26 4.04 6.57
CA ASP A 89 -21.72 3.96 6.56
C ASP A 89 -22.31 5.30 6.15
N ARG A 90 -22.71 5.38 4.88
CA ARG A 90 -23.32 6.58 4.29
C ARG A 90 -24.64 6.97 4.99
N ARG A 91 -25.41 6.01 5.49
CA ARG A 91 -26.75 6.26 6.05
C ARG A 91 -26.69 6.68 7.51
N GLY A 92 -25.61 6.35 8.21
CA GLY A 92 -25.37 6.78 9.58
C GLY A 92 -25.21 8.30 9.72
N ALA A 93 -25.60 8.83 10.87
CA ALA A 93 -25.41 10.24 11.20
C ALA A 93 -23.90 10.56 11.33
N PRO A 94 -23.39 11.64 10.71
CA PRO A 94 -22.01 12.07 10.91
C PRO A 94 -21.70 12.33 12.38
N LEU A 95 -20.52 11.90 12.83
CA LEU A 95 -20.04 12.15 14.18
C LEU A 95 -19.63 13.62 14.38
N ASP A 96 -19.77 14.10 15.62
CA ASP A 96 -19.15 15.34 16.08
C ASP A 96 -17.61 15.28 15.94
N ASP A 97 -16.95 16.43 16.03
CA ASP A 97 -15.49 16.55 15.85
C ASP A 97 -14.69 15.66 16.80
N ALA A 98 -15.07 15.58 18.08
CA ALA A 98 -14.34 14.82 19.08
C ALA A 98 -14.49 13.31 18.84
N SER A 99 -15.72 12.87 18.60
CA SER A 99 -16.07 11.48 18.30
C SER A 99 -15.43 11.00 16.99
N LEU A 100 -15.42 11.85 15.95
CA LEU A 100 -14.76 11.54 14.68
C LEU A 100 -13.24 11.48 14.83
N ALA A 101 -12.63 12.40 15.57
CA ALA A 101 -11.19 12.37 15.82
C ALA A 101 -10.77 11.11 16.60
N ALA A 102 -11.54 10.72 17.63
CA ALA A 102 -11.33 9.47 18.35
C ALA A 102 -11.45 8.25 17.42
N ARG A 103 -12.43 8.26 16.53
CA ARG A 103 -12.63 7.21 15.51
C ARG A 103 -11.45 7.09 14.55
N ILE A 104 -10.94 8.21 14.04
CA ILE A 104 -9.77 8.25 13.17
C ILE A 104 -8.55 7.67 13.91
N ARG A 105 -8.31 8.08 15.16
CA ARG A 105 -7.21 7.55 15.98
C ARG A 105 -7.35 6.06 16.25
N LEU A 106 -8.56 5.56 16.48
CA LEU A 106 -8.81 4.14 16.66
C LEU A 106 -8.38 3.32 15.43
N VAL A 107 -8.55 3.88 14.21
CA VAL A 107 -8.05 3.28 12.97
C VAL A 107 -6.53 3.41 12.86
N THR A 108 -5.98 4.60 13.07
CA THR A 108 -4.55 4.89 12.82
C THR A 108 -3.59 4.41 13.91
N HIS A 109 -4.09 4.07 15.09
CA HIS A 109 -3.32 3.44 16.16
C HIS A 109 -3.17 1.92 15.99
N ARG A 110 -3.93 1.30 15.07
CA ARG A 110 -3.75 -0.13 14.77
C ARG A 110 -2.46 -0.37 14.01
N ASP A 111 -1.80 -1.47 14.32
CA ASP A 111 -0.54 -1.84 13.68
C ASP A 111 -0.72 -2.01 12.17
N PRO A 112 0.02 -1.26 11.33
CA PRO A 112 -0.17 -1.33 9.89
C PRO A 112 0.28 -2.66 9.29
N TRP A 113 1.10 -3.46 9.99
CA TRP A 113 1.50 -4.81 9.60
C TRP A 113 0.50 -5.90 10.01
N ALA A 114 -0.47 -5.63 10.90
CA ALA A 114 -1.47 -6.61 11.32
C ALA A 114 -2.43 -6.97 10.19
N ASP A 115 -2.99 -8.17 10.14
CA ASP A 115 -3.94 -8.54 9.08
C ASP A 115 -5.20 -7.66 9.06
N PRO A 116 -5.84 -7.45 7.89
CA PRO A 116 -7.10 -6.71 7.81
C PRO A 116 -8.16 -7.31 8.73
N LEU A 117 -9.00 -6.45 9.32
CA LEU A 117 -10.14 -6.94 10.10
C LEU A 117 -11.21 -7.53 9.16
N PRO A 118 -11.90 -8.60 9.61
CA PRO A 118 -13.16 -9.03 9.02
C PRO A 118 -14.12 -7.85 8.88
N GLU A 119 -14.92 -7.83 7.81
CA GLU A 119 -15.71 -6.66 7.42
C GLU A 119 -16.69 -6.20 8.52
N ASP A 120 -17.33 -7.13 9.21
CA ASP A 120 -18.24 -6.91 10.33
C ASP A 120 -17.55 -6.32 11.57
N GLN A 121 -16.25 -6.60 11.75
CA GLN A 121 -15.43 -6.11 12.85
C GLN A 121 -14.72 -4.78 12.54
N ARG A 122 -14.82 -4.27 11.31
CA ARG A 122 -14.19 -3.00 10.93
C ARG A 122 -14.83 -1.82 11.66
N ILE A 123 -13.98 -0.87 12.01
CA ILE A 123 -14.35 0.39 12.65
C ILE A 123 -15.27 1.17 11.70
N VAL A 124 -16.48 1.48 12.15
CA VAL A 124 -17.46 2.21 11.33
C VAL A 124 -17.19 3.71 11.34
N CYS A 125 -17.09 4.32 10.17
CA CYS A 125 -17.08 5.77 9.99
C CYS A 125 -18.41 6.20 9.36
N PRO A 126 -19.39 6.67 10.15
CA PRO A 126 -20.71 7.03 9.63
C PRO A 126 -20.72 8.42 8.99
N GLY A 127 -21.69 8.66 8.11
CA GLY A 127 -21.95 9.95 7.48
C GLY A 127 -21.14 10.21 6.20
N TYR A 128 -20.39 9.24 5.71
CA TYR A 128 -19.53 9.36 4.53
C TYR A 128 -19.61 8.07 3.69
N ASN A 129 -19.42 8.18 2.37
CA ASN A 129 -19.32 7.03 1.47
C ASN A 129 -17.95 6.35 1.57
N ASP A 130 -16.88 7.13 1.75
CA ASP A 130 -15.50 6.65 1.72
C ASP A 130 -14.50 7.62 2.39
N LEU A 131 -13.23 7.23 2.40
CA LEU A 131 -12.13 8.00 2.99
C LEU A 131 -11.92 9.32 2.27
N ARG A 132 -12.05 9.33 0.94
CA ARG A 132 -11.83 10.51 0.12
C ARG A 132 -12.87 11.57 0.42
N GLU A 133 -14.14 11.20 0.51
CA GLU A 133 -15.21 12.10 0.90
C GLU A 133 -15.04 12.62 2.33
N MET A 134 -14.78 11.73 3.30
CA MET A 134 -14.57 12.13 4.70
C MET A 134 -13.41 13.11 4.84
N SER A 135 -12.28 12.83 4.16
CA SER A 135 -11.09 13.68 4.22
C SER A 135 -11.24 15.00 3.45
N LYS A 136 -12.11 15.05 2.44
CA LYS A 136 -12.51 16.29 1.78
C LYS A 136 -13.37 17.16 2.72
N ALA A 137 -14.37 16.57 3.37
CA ALA A 137 -15.31 17.27 4.23
C ALA A 137 -14.68 17.71 5.57
N ARG A 138 -13.79 16.90 6.15
CA ARG A 138 -13.22 17.11 7.50
C ARG A 138 -11.69 17.23 7.46
N ARG A 139 -11.16 17.91 6.45
CA ARG A 139 -9.71 18.00 6.16
C ARG A 139 -8.87 18.32 7.39
N GLU A 140 -9.15 19.42 8.08
CA GLU A 140 -8.34 19.86 9.22
C GLU A 140 -8.37 18.87 10.38
N LEU A 141 -9.55 18.28 10.63
CA LEU A 141 -9.72 17.27 11.68
C LEU A 141 -8.91 16.01 11.37
N VAL A 142 -8.97 15.54 10.11
CA VAL A 142 -8.17 14.39 9.66
C VAL A 142 -6.68 14.69 9.81
N GLN A 143 -6.21 15.84 9.33
CA GLN A 143 -4.80 16.24 9.45
C GLN A 143 -4.30 16.25 10.90
N LYS A 144 -5.13 16.71 11.85
CA LYS A 144 -4.82 16.73 13.29
C LYS A 144 -4.89 15.36 13.96
N SER A 145 -5.58 14.39 13.34
CA SER A 145 -5.89 13.09 13.97
C SER A 145 -5.04 11.92 13.48
N ILE A 146 -4.34 12.06 12.35
CA ILE A 146 -3.55 10.97 11.74
C ILE A 146 -2.07 10.90 12.21
N GLY A 147 -1.67 11.85 13.06
CA GLY A 147 -0.34 11.89 13.71
C GLY A 147 0.68 12.78 12.99
N HIS A 148 1.87 12.89 13.60
CA HIS A 148 2.94 13.76 13.10
C HIS A 148 3.78 13.10 12.00
N GLY A 149 4.12 13.88 10.97
CA GLY A 149 4.90 13.41 9.81
C GLY A 149 6.39 13.16 10.07
N TRP A 150 7.05 14.04 10.81
CA TRP A 150 8.51 14.03 10.95
C TRP A 150 9.13 12.80 11.67
N PRO A 151 8.52 12.16 12.68
CA PRO A 151 9.08 10.96 13.30
C PRO A 151 9.14 9.76 12.33
N SER A 152 8.31 9.77 11.28
CA SER A 152 8.26 8.68 10.29
C SER A 152 9.51 8.64 9.39
N TYR A 153 10.23 9.76 9.25
CA TYR A 153 11.48 9.81 8.49
C TYR A 153 12.66 9.22 9.28
N PHE A 154 12.64 9.30 10.61
CA PHE A 154 13.71 8.81 11.50
C PHE A 154 13.51 7.36 11.97
N ARG A 155 12.69 6.56 11.28
CA ARG A 155 12.51 5.14 11.61
C ARG A 155 13.84 4.42 11.38
N VAL A 156 14.31 3.65 12.36
CA VAL A 156 15.56 2.84 12.27
C VAL A 156 15.57 1.99 10.99
N SER A 157 14.41 1.51 10.58
CA SER A 157 14.22 0.76 9.35
C SER A 157 14.63 1.48 8.07
N ASN A 158 14.59 2.81 8.05
CA ASN A 158 15.05 3.64 6.94
C ASN A 158 16.58 3.61 6.81
N MET A 159 17.34 3.22 7.85
CA MET A 159 18.79 3.03 7.75
C MET A 159 19.19 1.98 6.71
N ARG A 160 18.28 1.06 6.36
CA ARG A 160 18.47 0.07 5.27
C ARG A 160 18.84 0.72 3.93
N MET A 161 18.44 1.97 3.69
CA MET A 161 18.86 2.73 2.51
C MET A 161 20.39 2.80 2.34
N VAL A 162 21.12 2.79 3.45
CA VAL A 162 22.56 2.97 3.46
C VAL A 162 23.27 1.66 3.09
N PHE A 163 22.74 0.50 3.51
CA PHE A 163 23.43 -0.79 3.37
C PHE A 163 22.72 -1.84 2.49
N GLN A 164 21.46 -1.64 2.07
CA GLN A 164 20.70 -2.61 1.25
C GLN A 164 20.36 -2.06 -0.14
N GLN A 165 21.38 -1.77 -0.94
CA GLN A 165 21.24 -1.13 -2.26
C GLN A 165 21.23 -2.09 -3.46
N SER A 166 21.28 -3.41 -3.24
CA SER A 166 21.51 -4.40 -4.30
C SER A 166 20.28 -4.65 -5.19
N GLY A 167 20.53 -5.03 -6.46
CA GLY A 167 19.46 -5.46 -7.38
C GLY A 167 18.72 -6.71 -6.90
N THR A 168 19.37 -7.58 -6.12
CA THR A 168 18.72 -8.73 -5.48
C THR A 168 17.66 -8.29 -4.48
N TYR A 169 17.96 -7.28 -3.64
CA TYR A 169 16.97 -6.74 -2.70
C TYR A 169 15.77 -6.11 -3.43
N GLN A 170 16.03 -5.39 -4.52
CA GLN A 170 14.96 -4.81 -5.33
C GLN A 170 14.08 -5.91 -5.96
N LYS A 171 14.69 -7.00 -6.45
CA LYS A 171 13.95 -8.18 -6.92
C LYS A 171 13.11 -8.83 -5.81
N GLU A 172 13.67 -9.06 -4.63
CA GLU A 172 12.89 -9.61 -3.51
C GLU A 172 11.72 -8.69 -3.10
N THR A 173 11.94 -7.38 -3.17
CA THR A 173 10.90 -6.38 -2.89
C THR A 173 9.80 -6.43 -3.95
N HIS A 174 10.17 -6.62 -5.22
CA HIS A 174 9.24 -6.88 -6.33
C HIS A 174 8.44 -8.17 -6.13
N ASP A 175 9.09 -9.28 -5.76
CA ASP A 175 8.41 -10.56 -5.50
C ASP A 175 7.39 -10.40 -4.34
N ARG A 176 7.76 -9.68 -3.26
CA ARG A 176 6.86 -9.37 -2.13
C ARG A 176 5.70 -8.46 -2.52
N LEU A 177 5.95 -7.48 -3.37
CA LEU A 177 4.92 -6.59 -3.92
C LEU A 177 3.87 -7.42 -4.68
N ASN A 178 4.31 -8.27 -5.61
CA ASN A 178 3.40 -9.11 -6.38
C ASN A 178 2.61 -10.08 -5.50
N ALA A 179 3.26 -10.69 -4.52
CA ALA A 179 2.58 -11.56 -3.56
C ALA A 179 1.52 -10.81 -2.75
N ALA A 180 1.77 -9.55 -2.37
CA ALA A 180 0.79 -8.72 -1.66
C ALA A 180 -0.41 -8.36 -2.55
N LEU A 181 -0.16 -7.88 -3.77
CA LEU A 181 -1.21 -7.52 -4.72
C LEU A 181 -2.07 -8.73 -5.10
N ALA A 182 -1.47 -9.91 -5.27
CA ALA A 182 -2.19 -11.16 -5.53
C ALA A 182 -3.14 -11.56 -4.40
N ARG A 183 -2.88 -11.13 -3.16
CA ARG A 183 -3.78 -11.31 -2.00
C ARG A 183 -4.82 -10.19 -1.86
N GLY A 184 -4.90 -9.25 -2.81
CA GLY A 184 -5.74 -8.07 -2.71
C GLY A 184 -5.28 -7.06 -1.66
N GLN A 185 -4.02 -7.14 -1.23
CA GLN A 185 -3.43 -6.21 -0.26
C GLN A 185 -2.74 -5.04 -0.97
N VAL A 186 -2.62 -3.91 -0.27
CA VAL A 186 -1.82 -2.77 -0.73
C VAL A 186 -0.39 -2.85 -0.21
N PHE A 187 0.54 -2.16 -0.86
CA PHE A 187 1.96 -2.23 -0.55
C PHE A 187 2.55 -0.82 -0.46
N VAL A 188 2.86 -0.37 0.76
CA VAL A 188 3.46 0.95 0.97
C VAL A 188 4.97 0.84 0.86
N VAL A 189 5.55 1.75 0.09
CA VAL A 189 6.98 1.80 -0.16
C VAL A 189 7.54 3.16 0.13
N PHE A 190 8.83 3.16 0.38
CA PHE A 190 9.66 4.33 0.44
C PHE A 190 10.59 4.34 -0.78
N LEU A 191 10.55 5.45 -1.51
CA LEU A 191 11.29 5.72 -2.75
C LEU A 191 12.48 6.64 -2.45
N THR A 192 13.67 6.23 -2.87
CA THR A 192 14.86 7.08 -2.77
C THR A 192 15.88 6.85 -3.88
N THR A 193 16.64 7.90 -4.18
CA THR A 193 17.85 7.86 -5.02
C THR A 193 19.12 8.19 -4.24
N TYR A 194 19.09 8.09 -2.90
CA TYR A 194 20.26 8.30 -2.04
C TYR A 194 21.53 7.63 -2.63
N PRO A 195 22.69 8.30 -2.70
CA PRO A 195 22.99 9.61 -2.12
C PRO A 195 22.59 10.81 -2.97
N ARG A 196 22.12 10.63 -4.22
CA ARG A 196 21.73 11.76 -5.10
C ARG A 196 20.51 12.53 -4.59
N LEU A 197 19.66 11.88 -3.78
CA LEU A 197 18.52 12.48 -3.06
C LEU A 197 17.48 13.18 -3.95
N SER A 198 17.41 12.90 -5.25
CA SER A 198 16.39 13.42 -6.18
C SER A 198 14.95 12.98 -5.87
N ILE A 199 14.77 12.02 -4.95
CA ILE A 199 13.48 11.65 -4.35
C ILE A 199 13.72 11.09 -2.94
N ASN A 200 12.83 11.44 -2.00
CA ASN A 200 12.75 10.91 -0.63
C ASN A 200 11.28 10.92 -0.21
N HIS A 201 10.53 9.92 -0.68
CA HIS A 201 9.08 9.98 -0.69
C HIS A 201 8.43 8.63 -0.43
N SER A 202 7.23 8.60 0.13
CA SER A 202 6.48 7.36 0.33
C SER A 202 5.23 7.36 -0.54
N VAL A 203 4.99 6.22 -1.20
CA VAL A 203 3.81 5.98 -2.05
C VAL A 203 3.16 4.65 -1.68
N LEU A 204 1.89 4.49 -2.00
CA LEU A 204 1.13 3.26 -1.77
C LEU A 204 0.80 2.62 -3.12
N ILE A 205 1.31 1.41 -3.36
CA ILE A 205 1.04 0.62 -4.56
C ILE A 205 -0.22 -0.23 -4.32
N TYR A 206 -1.18 -0.17 -5.23
CA TYR A 206 -2.48 -0.82 -5.03
C TYR A 206 -2.96 -1.68 -6.18
N LYS A 207 -2.35 -1.56 -7.37
CA LYS A 207 -2.76 -2.32 -8.55
C LYS A 207 -1.60 -2.51 -9.52
N GLN A 208 -1.53 -3.69 -10.13
CA GLN A 208 -0.73 -3.91 -11.33
C GLN A 208 -1.58 -3.55 -12.55
N ASN A 209 -1.13 -2.58 -13.35
CA ASN A 209 -1.89 -2.03 -14.49
C ASN A 209 -1.62 -2.78 -15.81
N GLY A 210 -0.72 -3.77 -15.79
CA GLY A 210 -0.38 -4.58 -16.94
C GLY A 210 1.12 -4.72 -17.16
N PHE A 211 1.44 -5.40 -18.26
CA PHE A 211 2.80 -5.67 -18.72
C PHE A 211 2.95 -5.11 -20.13
N SER A 212 3.96 -4.27 -20.34
CA SER A 212 4.35 -3.84 -21.68
C SER A 212 5.33 -4.86 -22.25
N PRO A 213 4.96 -5.69 -23.23
CA PRO A 213 5.81 -6.76 -23.75
C PRO A 213 7.12 -6.24 -24.36
N ASN A 214 7.16 -4.97 -24.74
CA ASN A 214 8.38 -4.29 -25.17
C ASN A 214 8.42 -2.91 -24.50
N PRO A 215 9.38 -2.60 -23.60
CA PRO A 215 10.61 -3.32 -23.28
C PRO A 215 10.50 -4.30 -22.08
N GLY A 216 9.37 -5.01 -21.93
CA GLY A 216 9.18 -5.98 -20.85
C GLY A 216 8.94 -5.33 -19.48
N LEU A 217 8.34 -4.14 -19.45
CA LEU A 217 8.10 -3.40 -18.20
C LEU A 217 6.77 -3.80 -17.57
N GLU A 218 6.81 -4.14 -16.28
CA GLU A 218 5.62 -4.25 -15.46
C GLU A 218 5.25 -2.88 -14.91
N ARG A 219 3.97 -2.53 -14.97
CA ARG A 219 3.46 -1.23 -14.52
C ARG A 219 2.54 -1.38 -13.32
N TYR A 220 2.73 -0.50 -12.35
CA TYR A 220 1.93 -0.45 -11.13
C TYR A 220 1.32 0.94 -10.95
N LEU A 221 0.04 0.97 -10.54
CA LEU A 221 -0.61 2.20 -10.09
C LEU A 221 -0.31 2.44 -8.62
N VAL A 222 0.02 3.68 -8.31
CA VAL A 222 0.32 4.13 -6.96
C VAL A 222 -0.52 5.34 -6.58
N TYR A 223 -0.89 5.39 -5.30
CA TYR A 223 -1.31 6.60 -4.64
C TYR A 223 -0.06 7.34 -4.17
N ASP A 224 0.18 8.50 -4.78
CA ASP A 224 1.17 9.47 -4.33
C ASP A 224 0.46 10.55 -3.49
N PRO A 225 0.81 10.71 -2.20
CA PRO A 225 0.19 11.72 -1.36
C PRO A 225 0.39 13.17 -1.79
N ASN A 226 1.36 13.48 -2.66
CA ASN A 226 1.54 14.82 -3.23
C ASN A 226 0.54 15.12 -4.35
N HIS A 227 -0.07 14.07 -4.92
CA HIS A 227 -0.90 14.13 -6.12
C HIS A 227 -2.29 13.52 -5.87
N PRO A 228 -3.16 14.17 -5.09
CA PRO A 228 -4.50 13.66 -4.78
C PRO A 228 -5.47 13.66 -5.98
N GLU A 229 -5.10 14.29 -7.09
CA GLU A 229 -5.92 14.45 -8.28
C GLU A 229 -5.90 13.23 -9.21
N SER A 230 -4.79 12.48 -9.26
CA SER A 230 -4.67 11.32 -10.14
C SER A 230 -3.59 10.34 -9.64
N PRO A 231 -3.73 9.03 -9.94
CA PRO A 231 -2.70 8.06 -9.58
C PRO A 231 -1.39 8.35 -10.33
N ARG A 232 -0.33 7.75 -9.81
CA ARG A 232 1.01 7.78 -10.41
C ARG A 232 1.45 6.38 -10.78
N GLU A 233 2.50 6.27 -11.57
CA GLU A 233 3.03 5.01 -12.07
C GLU A 233 4.41 4.69 -11.49
N LEU A 234 4.56 3.45 -11.03
CA LEU A 234 5.85 2.83 -10.73
C LEU A 234 6.05 1.68 -11.71
N ASN A 235 7.22 1.60 -12.32
CA ASN A 235 7.55 0.55 -13.28
C ASN A 235 8.66 -0.35 -12.74
N TRP A 236 8.61 -1.62 -13.11
CA TRP A 236 9.66 -2.61 -12.85
C TRP A 236 10.23 -3.13 -14.16
N SER A 237 11.56 -3.20 -14.23
CA SER A 237 12.30 -3.83 -15.32
C SER A 237 12.89 -5.16 -14.84
N PRO A 238 12.38 -6.31 -15.31
CA PRO A 238 12.96 -7.62 -14.99
C PRO A 238 14.41 -7.76 -15.49
N HIS A 239 14.73 -7.12 -16.62
CA HIS A 239 16.06 -7.18 -17.23
C HIS A 239 17.14 -6.54 -16.36
N THR A 240 16.87 -5.35 -15.85
CA THR A 240 17.83 -4.59 -15.02
C THR A 240 17.62 -4.80 -13.53
N ARG A 241 16.51 -5.43 -13.13
CA ARG A 241 16.07 -5.62 -11.73
C ARG A 241 15.97 -4.29 -10.99
N THR A 242 15.39 -3.30 -11.65
CA THR A 242 15.28 -1.93 -11.12
C THR A 242 13.85 -1.41 -11.23
N PHE A 243 13.48 -0.57 -10.27
CA PHE A 243 12.29 0.24 -10.36
C PHE A 243 12.57 1.60 -11.00
N SER A 244 11.55 2.16 -11.66
CA SER A 244 11.53 3.55 -12.07
C SER A 244 10.21 4.22 -11.72
N TYR A 245 10.28 5.45 -11.26
CA TYR A 245 9.12 6.28 -10.95
C TYR A 245 8.83 7.21 -12.12
N GLN A 246 7.55 7.50 -12.36
CA GLN A 246 7.18 8.45 -13.39
C GLN A 246 7.76 9.85 -13.12
N LYS A 247 7.94 10.61 -14.19
CA LYS A 247 8.26 12.04 -14.09
C LYS A 247 6.99 12.81 -13.76
N ASP A 248 7.10 13.80 -12.88
CA ASP A 248 6.06 14.78 -12.61
C ASP A 248 6.71 16.13 -12.24
N TRP A 249 5.94 17.02 -11.63
CA TRP A 249 6.40 18.36 -11.26
C TRP A 249 7.16 18.39 -9.93
N ASP A 250 7.02 17.35 -9.10
CA ASP A 250 7.78 17.18 -7.87
C ASP A 250 9.06 16.37 -8.09
N PHE A 251 9.08 15.44 -9.07
CA PHE A 251 10.17 14.51 -9.28
C PHE A 251 10.60 14.42 -10.75
N VAL A 252 11.92 14.38 -10.98
CA VAL A 252 12.53 14.23 -12.30
C VAL A 252 12.18 12.93 -13.03
N GLY A 253 11.64 11.95 -12.31
CA GLY A 253 11.36 10.61 -12.80
C GLY A 253 12.61 9.75 -13.01
N GLY A 254 12.39 8.50 -13.43
CA GLY A 254 13.46 7.54 -13.71
C GLY A 254 13.79 6.64 -12.52
N PHE A 255 15.04 6.16 -12.46
CA PHE A 255 15.46 5.13 -11.51
C PHE A 255 15.19 5.52 -10.04
N VAL A 256 14.62 4.57 -9.29
CA VAL A 256 14.43 4.69 -7.84
C VAL A 256 14.78 3.38 -7.14
N ARG A 257 15.24 3.47 -5.89
CA ARG A 257 15.26 2.33 -4.98
C ARG A 257 13.99 2.31 -4.15
N VAL A 258 13.42 1.12 -4.05
CA VAL A 258 12.16 0.85 -3.35
C VAL A 258 12.47 0.06 -2.10
N TYR A 259 11.94 0.52 -0.96
CA TYR A 259 11.99 -0.18 0.31
C TYR A 259 10.59 -0.35 0.83
N GLN A 260 10.17 -1.59 1.11
CA GLN A 260 8.89 -1.81 1.76
C GLN A 260 8.88 -1.17 3.15
N VAL A 261 7.79 -0.49 3.47
CA VAL A 261 7.52 0.03 4.81
C VAL A 261 6.20 -0.55 5.33
N TYR A 262 6.09 -0.64 6.65
CA TYR A 262 4.90 -1.16 7.35
C TYR A 262 4.54 -2.62 7.05
N GLY A 263 5.44 -3.41 6.46
CA GLY A 263 5.20 -4.83 6.19
C GLY A 263 5.46 -5.76 7.37
N LYS A 264 6.23 -5.32 8.37
CA LYS A 264 6.59 -6.09 9.57
C LYS A 264 6.77 -5.17 10.78
N PRO A 265 6.69 -5.71 12.01
CA PRO A 265 7.17 -5.00 13.19
C PRO A 265 8.61 -4.52 12.97
N LEU A 266 8.91 -3.29 13.41
CA LEU A 266 10.25 -2.66 13.34
C LEU A 266 10.79 -2.37 11.91
N GLN A 267 9.99 -2.58 10.86
CA GLN A 267 10.19 -1.96 9.54
C GLN A 267 9.62 -0.55 9.49
#